data_AF-A0A820S786-F1
#
_entry.id   AF-A0A820S786-F1
#
_cell.length_a   1.000
_cell.length_b   1.000
_cell.length_c   1.000
_cell.angle_alpha   90.00
_cell.angle_beta   90.00
_cell.angle_gamma   90.00
#
_symmetry.space_group_name_H-M   'P 1'
#
loop_
_entity.id
_entity.type
_entity.pdbx_description
1 polymer ?
#
loop_
_entity_poly.entity_id
_entity_poly.type
_entity_poly.pdbx_seq_one_letter_code
_entity_poly.pdbx_strand_id
1 'polypeptide(L)'
;KVTWNTNYHLLFIDNPVGTGYSFTSDDQGYARSQDDVARDLYSALTQFFQIYTDYASNPFYVTGESYGGKYVPSITYKIHVENQNPQVKVKINLKGMTIGDGLTDPVNQYMYGDFLYQV
;
A
#
# COMPACT_ATOMS: atom_id res chain seq x y z
N LYS A 1 -0.34 -18.07 -20.46
CA LYS A 1 -0.39 -17.60 -19.06
C LYS A 1 -0.29 -16.08 -19.08
N VAL A 2 -1.22 -15.36 -18.46
CA VAL A 2 -1.21 -13.90 -18.39
C VAL A 2 -0.67 -13.51 -17.02
N THR A 3 0.30 -12.60 -16.97
CA THR A 3 0.93 -12.08 -15.75
C THR A 3 1.13 -10.58 -15.92
N TRP A 4 1.04 -9.83 -14.81
CA TRP A 4 1.20 -8.37 -14.86
C TRP A 4 2.65 -7.96 -15.14
N ASN A 5 3.63 -8.84 -14.85
CA ASN A 5 5.04 -8.52 -15.09
C ASN A 5 5.43 -8.47 -16.59
N THR A 6 4.50 -8.81 -17.50
CA THR A 6 4.70 -8.62 -18.94
C THR A 6 4.73 -7.14 -19.31
N ASN A 7 3.97 -6.30 -18.60
CA ASN A 7 3.82 -4.86 -18.91
C ASN A 7 4.31 -3.93 -17.79
N TYR A 8 4.55 -4.45 -16.58
CA TYR A 8 4.87 -3.67 -15.40
C TYR A 8 6.03 -4.27 -14.61
N HIS A 9 6.82 -3.42 -13.95
CA HIS A 9 7.68 -3.87 -12.85
C HIS A 9 6.81 -4.07 -11.61
N LEU A 10 6.94 -5.23 -10.96
CA LEU A 10 6.14 -5.57 -9.77
C LEU A 10 7.04 -5.57 -8.54
N LEU A 11 6.62 -4.85 -7.50
CA LEU A 11 7.22 -4.86 -6.17
C LEU A 11 6.20 -5.43 -5.19
N PHE A 12 6.52 -6.57 -4.59
CA PHE A 12 5.72 -7.20 -3.54
C PHE A 12 6.37 -6.93 -2.18
N ILE A 13 5.59 -6.47 -1.22
CA ILE A 13 6.06 -6.16 0.14
C ILE A 13 5.18 -6.92 1.12
N ASP A 14 5.79 -7.77 1.95
CA ASP A 14 5.11 -8.36 3.09
C ASP A 14 4.83 -7.28 4.13
N ASN A 15 3.55 -6.97 4.33
CA ASN A 15 3.09 -5.85 5.14
C ASN A 15 1.78 -6.20 5.87
N PRO A 16 1.60 -5.75 7.13
CA PRO A 16 2.54 -4.98 7.97
C PRO A 16 3.63 -5.84 8.61
N VAL A 17 4.51 -5.23 9.41
CA VAL A 17 5.45 -5.96 10.29
C VAL A 17 4.68 -7.05 11.05
N GLY A 18 5.20 -8.28 11.03
CA GLY A 18 4.54 -9.51 11.48
C GLY A 18 3.96 -10.36 10.36
N THR A 19 3.87 -9.85 9.13
CA THR A 19 3.39 -10.60 7.95
C THR A 19 4.55 -11.24 7.22
N GLY A 20 4.43 -12.53 6.87
CA GLY A 20 5.39 -13.24 6.02
C GLY A 20 6.82 -13.13 6.56
N TYR A 21 7.72 -12.55 5.76
CA TYR A 21 9.13 -12.35 6.11
C TYR A 21 9.45 -10.98 6.72
N SER A 22 8.46 -10.13 6.95
CA SER A 22 8.63 -8.87 7.69
C SER A 22 8.40 -9.13 9.17
N PHE A 23 9.44 -9.06 10.01
CA PHE A 23 9.36 -9.40 11.44
C PHE A 23 10.08 -8.38 12.34
N THR A 24 9.74 -8.40 13.63
CA THR A 24 10.35 -7.59 14.69
C THR A 24 10.53 -8.45 15.95
N SER A 25 11.54 -8.15 16.77
CA SER A 25 11.71 -8.73 18.11
C SER A 25 11.10 -7.86 19.22
N ASP A 26 10.59 -6.68 18.88
CA ASP A 26 9.92 -5.74 19.78
C ASP A 26 8.41 -5.72 19.49
N ASP A 27 7.60 -6.04 20.51
CA ASP A 27 6.14 -6.04 20.44
C ASP A 27 5.53 -4.65 20.15
N GLN A 28 6.28 -3.57 20.38
CA GLN A 28 5.88 -2.22 19.98
C GLN A 28 6.13 -1.95 18.50
N GLY A 29 6.86 -2.83 17.80
CA GLY A 29 7.13 -2.73 16.36
C GLY A 29 5.97 -3.20 15.46
N TYR A 30 4.94 -3.84 16.03
CA TYR A 30 3.74 -4.22 15.28
C TYR A 30 2.82 -3.00 15.08
N ALA A 31 2.38 -2.79 13.84
CA ALA A 31 1.43 -1.73 13.51
C ALA A 31 0.09 -1.94 14.21
N ARG A 32 -0.44 -0.91 14.87
CA ARG A 32 -1.73 -0.95 15.59
C ARG A 32 -2.79 -0.07 14.95
N SER A 33 -2.42 0.68 13.91
CA SER A 33 -3.29 1.59 13.19
C SER A 33 -2.91 1.64 11.71
N GLN A 34 -3.80 2.17 10.87
CA GLN A 34 -3.48 2.40 9.46
C GLN A 34 -2.38 3.47 9.27
N ASP A 35 -2.24 4.38 10.22
CA ASP A 35 -1.18 5.38 10.22
C ASP A 35 0.19 4.73 10.46
N ASP A 36 0.27 3.75 11.37
CA ASP A 36 1.50 2.96 11.57
C ASP A 36 1.86 2.19 10.29
N VAL A 37 0.88 1.49 9.69
CA VAL A 37 1.07 0.76 8.42
C VAL A 37 1.61 1.69 7.33
N ALA A 38 0.97 2.85 7.14
CA ALA A 38 1.38 3.81 6.12
C ALA A 38 2.77 4.41 6.40
N ARG A 39 3.08 4.72 7.66
CA ARG A 39 4.40 5.22 8.07
C ARG A 39 5.49 4.19 7.73
N ASP A 40 5.29 2.94 8.11
CA ASP A 40 6.31 1.90 7.99
C ASP A 40 6.50 1.49 6.51
N LEU A 41 5.41 1.34 5.75
CA LEU A 41 5.47 1.15 4.29
C LEU A 41 6.13 2.33 3.58
N TYR A 42 5.81 3.56 3.95
CA TYR A 42 6.42 4.75 3.35
C TYR A 42 7.93 4.79 3.60
N SER A 43 8.36 4.42 4.81
CA SER A 43 9.78 4.28 5.15
C SER A 43 10.46 3.23 4.27
N ALA A 44 9.85 2.05 4.09
CA ALA A 44 10.37 1.00 3.22
C ALA A 44 10.46 1.45 1.75
N LEU A 45 9.43 2.10 1.22
CA LEU A 45 9.42 2.64 -0.15
C LEU A 45 10.46 3.74 -0.35
N THR A 46 10.60 4.63 0.63
CA THR A 46 11.62 5.70 0.59
C THR A 46 13.01 5.09 0.48
N GLN A 47 13.32 4.09 1.32
CA GLN A 47 14.61 3.38 1.25
C GLN A 47 14.79 2.61 -0.06
N PHE A 48 13.74 1.95 -0.55
CA PHE A 48 13.76 1.27 -1.85
C PHE A 48 14.18 2.21 -2.97
N PHE A 49 13.58 3.41 -3.06
CA PHE A 49 13.90 4.39 -4.09
C PHE A 49 15.23 5.12 -3.87
N GLN A 50 15.81 5.08 -2.66
CA GLN A 50 17.19 5.53 -2.41
C GLN A 50 18.21 4.52 -2.92
N ILE A 51 17.91 3.22 -2.85
CA ILE A 51 18.79 2.15 -3.31
C ILE A 51 18.66 1.97 -4.83
N TYR A 52 17.44 1.98 -5.35
CA TYR A 52 17.14 1.78 -6.76
C TYR A 52 16.68 3.07 -7.43
N THR A 53 17.61 4.03 -7.51
CA THR A 53 17.35 5.38 -8.03
C THR A 53 16.85 5.40 -9.47
N ASP A 54 17.22 4.39 -10.27
CA ASP A 54 16.80 4.27 -11.67
C ASP A 54 15.27 4.13 -11.83
N TYR A 55 14.58 3.65 -10.79
CA TYR A 55 13.12 3.53 -10.79
C TYR A 55 12.40 4.78 -10.27
N ALA A 56 13.10 5.77 -9.71
CA ALA A 56 12.46 6.92 -9.05
C ALA A 56 11.62 7.79 -10.00
N SER A 57 11.99 7.83 -11.29
CA SER A 57 11.25 8.57 -12.32
C SER A 57 10.05 7.80 -12.87
N ASN A 58 9.96 6.49 -12.66
CA ASN A 58 8.89 5.67 -13.20
C ASN A 58 7.53 6.04 -12.59
N PRO A 59 6.44 6.01 -13.38
CA PRO A 59 5.09 6.05 -12.84
C PRO A 59 4.90 4.97 -11.77
N PHE A 60 4.58 5.39 -10.55
CA PHE A 60 4.35 4.49 -9.43
C PHE A 60 2.85 4.34 -9.15
N TYR A 61 2.40 3.11 -9.03
CA TYR A 61 1.01 2.76 -8.71
C TYR A 61 1.01 1.84 -7.51
N VAL A 62 0.08 2.07 -6.57
CA VAL A 62 -0.14 1.17 -5.44
C VAL A 62 -1.35 0.31 -5.74
N THR A 63 -1.20 -1.00 -5.61
CA THR A 63 -2.30 -1.94 -5.81
C THR A 63 -2.44 -2.89 -4.63
N GLY A 64 -3.65 -3.41 -4.40
CA GLY A 64 -3.93 -4.37 -3.35
C GLY A 64 -5.34 -4.92 -3.46
N GLU A 65 -5.62 -5.96 -2.68
CA GLU A 65 -6.90 -6.67 -2.68
C GLU A 65 -7.40 -6.88 -1.25
N SER A 66 -8.71 -7.08 -1.06
CA SER A 66 -9.30 -7.45 0.24
C SER A 66 -9.02 -6.39 1.31
N TYR A 67 -8.30 -6.71 2.40
CA TYR A 67 -7.92 -5.70 3.39
C TYR A 67 -6.94 -4.64 2.84
N GLY A 68 -6.38 -4.87 1.64
CA GLY A 68 -5.75 -3.85 0.82
C GLY A 68 -6.64 -2.63 0.57
N GLY A 69 -7.96 -2.75 0.69
CA GLY A 69 -8.90 -1.62 0.71
C GLY A 69 -8.67 -0.61 1.84
N LYS A 70 -7.95 -0.99 2.90
CA LYS A 70 -7.46 -0.07 3.93
C LYS A 70 -6.02 0.37 3.65
N TYR A 71 -5.14 -0.58 3.35
CA TYR A 71 -3.71 -0.29 3.18
C TYR A 71 -3.41 0.62 1.99
N VAL A 72 -4.03 0.37 0.83
CA VAL A 72 -3.76 1.10 -0.42
C VAL A 72 -4.11 2.59 -0.29
N PRO A 73 -5.30 3.00 0.20
CA PRO A 73 -5.57 4.42 0.47
C PRO A 73 -4.62 5.01 1.51
N SER A 74 -4.28 4.29 2.58
CA SER A 74 -3.43 4.81 3.65
C SER A 74 -2.02 5.14 3.17
N ILE A 75 -1.36 4.23 2.44
CA ILE A 75 -0.01 4.49 1.90
C ILE A 75 -0.02 5.53 0.79
N THR A 76 -1.02 5.52 -0.09
CA THR A 76 -1.09 6.50 -1.21
C THR A 76 -1.35 7.90 -0.68
N TYR A 77 -2.20 8.05 0.33
CA TYR A 77 -2.41 9.32 1.04
C TYR A 77 -1.12 9.79 1.72
N LYS A 78 -0.40 8.90 2.41
CA LYS A 78 0.89 9.23 3.03
C LYS A 78 1.91 9.72 2.00
N ILE A 79 2.08 9.02 0.88
CA ILE A 79 2.95 9.45 -0.23
C ILE A 79 2.52 10.82 -0.77
N HIS A 80 1.21 11.02 -0.98
CA HIS A 80 0.68 12.30 -1.48
C HIS A 80 1.04 13.47 -0.57
N VAL A 81 0.83 13.33 0.74
CA VAL A 81 1.14 14.36 1.73
C VAL A 81 2.65 14.63 1.79
N GLU A 82 3.48 13.60 1.88
CA GLU A 82 4.94 13.77 1.96
C GLU A 82 5.51 14.41 0.69
N ASN A 83 4.96 14.11 -0.48
CA ASN A 83 5.36 14.72 -1.76
C ASN A 83 5.05 16.22 -1.85
N GLN A 84 4.16 16.75 -1.00
CA GLN A 84 3.89 18.19 -0.89
C GLN A 84 4.96 18.93 -0.09
N ASN A 85 5.76 18.23 0.72
CA ASN A 85 6.86 18.82 1.46
C ASN A 85 8.00 19.21 0.50
N PRO A 86 8.37 20.51 0.37
CA PRO A 86 9.46 20.94 -0.52
C PRO A 86 10.83 20.37 -0.14
N GLN A 87 10.98 19.90 1.10
CA GLN A 87 12.21 19.33 1.65
C GLN A 87 12.22 17.80 1.63
N VAL A 88 11.25 17.16 0.96
CA VAL A 88 11.19 15.70 0.86
C VAL A 88 12.44 15.19 0.16
N LYS A 89 13.16 14.25 0.78
CA LYS A 89 14.42 13.71 0.25
C LYS A 89 14.20 12.84 -0.99
N VAL A 90 13.09 12.12 -1.03
CA VAL A 90 12.70 11.24 -2.13
C VAL A 90 11.27 11.54 -2.48
N LYS A 91 11.06 12.01 -3.71
CA LYS A 91 9.72 12.26 -4.24
C LYS A 91 9.28 11.05 -5.06
N ILE A 92 8.33 10.28 -4.53
CA ILE A 92 7.80 9.10 -5.23
C ILE A 92 6.83 9.56 -6.32
N ASN A 93 7.03 9.16 -7.58
CA ASN A 93 6.20 9.58 -8.72
C ASN A 93 4.84 8.85 -8.75
N LEU A 94 4.05 9.00 -7.69
CA LEU A 94 2.72 8.39 -7.53
C LEU A 94 1.76 8.92 -8.62
N LYS A 95 1.21 8.01 -9.41
CA LYS A 95 0.24 8.31 -10.48
C LYS A 95 -1.17 7.81 -10.19
N GLY A 96 -1.32 6.84 -9.31
CA GLY A 96 -2.64 6.34 -8.95
C GLY A 96 -2.59 5.11 -8.07
N MET A 97 -3.77 4.55 -7.85
CA MET A 97 -3.94 3.33 -7.07
C MET A 97 -5.08 2.49 -7.61
N THR A 98 -5.04 1.19 -7.37
CA THR A 98 -6.11 0.25 -7.70
C THR A 98 -6.38 -0.67 -6.53
N ILE A 99 -7.66 -1.00 -6.31
CA ILE A 99 -8.10 -1.86 -5.21
C ILE A 99 -9.03 -2.91 -5.80
N GLY A 100 -8.65 -4.19 -5.69
CA GLY A 100 -9.52 -5.32 -6.00
C GLY A 100 -10.33 -5.71 -4.76
N ASP A 101 -11.65 -5.87 -4.90
CA ASP A 101 -12.52 -6.50 -3.89
C ASP A 101 -12.25 -6.01 -2.44
N GLY A 102 -12.02 -4.70 -2.31
CA GLY A 102 -11.43 -4.13 -1.10
C GLY A 102 -12.45 -3.83 0.00
N LEU A 103 -12.08 -4.09 1.26
CA LEU A 103 -12.82 -3.62 2.43
C LEU A 103 -12.46 -2.14 2.71
N THR A 104 -13.20 -1.24 2.07
CA THR A 104 -12.94 0.21 2.13
C THR A 104 -13.95 0.92 3.04
N ASP A 105 -15.22 0.51 2.98
CA ASP A 105 -16.33 1.10 3.73
C ASP A 105 -17.16 0.00 4.42
N PRO A 106 -16.72 -0.46 5.60
CA PRO A 106 -17.38 -1.54 6.33
C PRO A 106 -18.87 -1.31 6.58
N VAL A 107 -19.29 -0.06 6.83
CA VAL A 107 -20.69 0.25 7.18
C VAL A 107 -21.62 -0.10 6.03
N ASN A 108 -21.22 0.22 4.80
CA ASN A 108 -22.02 -0.05 3.62
C ASN A 108 -21.74 -1.44 3.03
N GLN A 109 -20.54 -2.00 3.22
CA GLN A 109 -20.15 -3.29 2.64
C GLN A 109 -20.62 -4.50 3.45
N TYR A 110 -20.87 -4.35 4.76
CA TYR A 110 -21.36 -5.46 5.61
C TYR A 110 -22.87 -5.70 5.54
N MET A 111 -23.58 -5.02 4.64
CA MET A 111 -24.99 -5.27 4.34
C MET A 111 -25.18 -6.53 3.49
N TYR A 112 -24.69 -7.68 3.96
CA TYR A 112 -24.70 -8.92 3.18
C TYR A 112 -26.09 -9.49 2.93
N GLY A 113 -27.10 -9.11 3.73
CA GLY A 113 -28.46 -9.64 3.61
C GLY A 113 -29.04 -9.46 2.22
N ASP A 114 -28.97 -8.23 1.67
CA ASP A 114 -29.52 -7.92 0.35
C ASP A 114 -28.74 -8.58 -0.77
N PHE A 115 -27.41 -8.67 -0.63
CA PHE A 115 -26.54 -9.32 -1.62
C PHE A 115 -26.78 -10.83 -1.68
N LEU A 116 -26.87 -11.50 -0.53
CA LEU A 116 -27.10 -12.94 -0.43
C LEU A 116 -28.53 -13.36 -0.81
N TYR A 117 -29.49 -12.44 -0.82
CA TYR A 117 -30.87 -12.72 -1.25
C TYR A 117 -31.05 -12.66 -2.78
N GLN A 118 -30.10 -12.10 -3.51
CA GLN A 118 -30.17 -11.95 -4.97
C GLN A 118 -29.75 -13.20 -5.76
N VAL A 119 -29.40 -14.30 -5.08
CA VAL A 119 -29.05 -15.60 -5.69
C VAL A 119 -30.22 -16.57 -5.76
#